data_AF-A0A317MGX4-F1
#
_entry.id   AF-A0A317MGX4-F1
#
_cell.length_a   1.000
_cell.length_b   1.000
_cell.length_c   1.000
_cell.angle_alpha   90.00
_cell.angle_beta   90.00
_cell.angle_gamma   90.00
#
_symmetry.space_group_name_H-M   'P 1'
#
loop_
_entity.id
_entity.type
_entity.pdbx_description
1 polymer ?
#
loop_
_entity_poly.entity_id
_entity_poly.type
_entity_poly.pdbx_seq_one_letter_code
_entity_poly.pdbx_strand_id
1 'polypeptide(L)'
;MSLARNLITFCVLLHALTSSAQTPFKSETIIKYDVSNHTTDKPIPFDRPFTLVVEKVNVKDPIAVHAYEAQYQHGNRSLHYISCPGGSQAVYDVALQFTADSGTLKIFFPALKPNKLFDINIMGRLSPADKEKLFEVNTFYKLGKGPEATEAFKQLRERLTDKFLRRTYLALSAGDYRAFYDDKMASSYDFMADASNFSEATGFTLEHLQAVDLASSHSRVDYHDAHFLAEILKKSALKDVQFGLVDISKAYADNKAELAAGHIRLKNLESNLKFFDTLQRQVDRLIAKNEPPITIGAVSVSFSDVRTKVQDIRTKLTENQKKLKEKMKAVTKAIDENELILQGLYLAGNTVSSDLKTAGGNVLFIDAGLANILMPGLTGKATYIPRLYWGVSIYFRPIDKNTRRSRFPAKRDLDANQTDGPDYNIVTRRSVWQHLCLNVGITVGGSLSNKDFDNFYNNTSLLVGPAWRFARAFKISAGGALMKRSSKNPLVSDKKVVPGGYASLSVDIDFIQGLKDITSILFK
;
A
#
# COMPACT_ATOMS: atom_id res chain seq x y z
N MET A 1 28.99 32.98 40.38
CA MET A 1 27.93 33.33 39.40
C MET A 1 28.34 33.20 37.92
N SER A 2 29.61 32.96 37.57
CA SER A 2 30.06 32.82 36.16
C SER A 2 29.86 31.40 35.57
N LEU A 3 29.96 30.33 36.38
CA LEU A 3 29.81 28.95 35.89
C LEU A 3 28.37 28.57 35.46
N ALA A 4 27.34 29.17 36.07
CA ALA A 4 25.94 28.83 35.77
C ALA A 4 25.47 29.33 34.38
N ARG A 5 26.10 30.39 33.83
CA ARG A 5 25.78 30.89 32.48
C ARG A 5 26.41 30.05 31.37
N ASN A 6 27.54 29.40 31.62
CA ASN A 6 28.16 28.52 30.63
C ASN A 6 27.46 27.15 30.54
N LEU A 7 26.88 26.65 31.64
CA LEU A 7 26.11 25.40 31.60
C LEU A 7 24.78 25.53 30.84
N ILE A 8 24.10 26.68 30.93
CA ILE A 8 22.84 26.92 30.21
C ILE A 8 23.09 27.08 28.71
N THR A 9 24.18 27.76 28.32
CA THR A 9 24.56 27.90 26.91
C THR A 9 25.01 26.57 26.30
N PHE A 10 25.68 25.71 27.07
CA PHE A 10 26.10 24.36 26.62
C PHE A 10 24.90 23.39 26.50
N CYS A 11 23.90 23.47 27.38
CA CYS A 11 22.68 22.66 27.27
C CYS A 11 21.75 23.09 26.11
N VAL A 12 21.74 24.37 25.73
CA VAL A 12 20.97 24.87 24.57
C VAL A 12 21.67 24.50 23.25
N LEU A 13 23.00 24.41 23.22
CA LEU A 13 23.75 23.96 22.04
C LEU A 13 23.69 22.44 21.81
N LEU A 14 23.53 21.62 22.86
CA LEU A 14 23.36 20.17 22.69
C LEU A 14 21.94 19.71 22.31
N HIS A 15 20.90 20.55 22.44
CA HIS A 15 19.56 20.25 21.92
C HIS A 15 19.33 20.71 20.47
N ALA A 16 20.31 21.37 19.85
CA ALA A 16 20.36 21.57 18.41
C ALA A 16 20.89 20.32 17.65
N LEU A 17 21.06 19.19 18.35
CA LEU A 17 21.40 17.91 17.75
C LEU A 17 20.16 17.29 17.08
N THR A 18 20.19 17.28 15.75
CA THR A 18 19.40 16.41 14.86
C THR A 18 17.91 16.72 14.68
N SER A 19 17.55 18.00 14.52
CA SER A 19 16.46 18.30 13.60
C SER A 19 16.94 18.01 12.17
N SER A 20 17.00 16.73 11.79
CA SER A 20 17.22 16.38 10.39
C SER A 20 16.07 17.01 9.62
N ALA A 21 16.36 17.96 8.74
CA ALA A 21 15.37 18.54 7.83
C ALA A 21 14.53 17.38 7.28
N GLN A 22 13.21 17.54 7.28
CA GLN A 22 12.31 16.55 6.70
C GLN A 22 12.73 16.34 5.25
N THR A 23 13.51 15.29 5.01
CA THR A 23 13.81 14.85 3.67
C THR A 23 12.58 14.07 3.19
N PRO A 24 12.31 14.03 1.88
CA PRO A 24 11.21 13.21 1.34
C PRO A 24 11.29 11.72 1.73
N PHE A 25 12.42 11.28 2.31
CA PHE A 25 12.69 9.91 2.73
C PHE A 25 12.47 9.64 4.22
N LYS A 26 12.15 10.65 5.03
CA LYS A 26 11.88 10.50 6.47
C LYS A 26 10.57 11.16 6.84
N SER A 27 9.49 10.39 6.79
CA SER A 27 8.24 10.79 7.41
C SER A 27 8.23 10.36 8.88
N GLU A 28 7.68 11.21 9.75
CA GLU A 28 7.48 10.86 11.16
C GLU A 28 6.31 9.88 11.34
N THR A 29 5.39 9.83 10.36
CA THR A 29 4.19 9.00 10.43
C THR A 29 4.31 7.80 9.51
N ILE A 30 4.46 6.62 10.12
CA ILE A 30 4.43 5.34 9.41
C ILE A 30 3.04 4.72 9.58
N ILE A 31 2.43 4.37 8.44
CA ILE A 31 1.13 3.71 8.34
C ILE A 31 1.35 2.37 7.64
N LYS A 32 0.81 1.29 8.19
CA LYS A 32 0.84 -0.03 7.58
C LYS A 32 -0.47 -0.27 6.82
N TYR A 33 -0.37 -0.82 5.62
CA TYR A 33 -1.50 -1.25 4.80
C TYR A 33 -1.56 -2.76 4.73
N ASP A 34 -2.70 -3.34 5.12
CA ASP A 34 -2.97 -4.77 4.95
C ASP A 34 -3.65 -5.00 3.59
N VAL A 35 -2.92 -5.61 2.66
CA VAL A 35 -3.39 -5.92 1.30
C VAL A 35 -4.58 -6.89 1.32
N SER A 36 -4.69 -7.74 2.33
CA SER A 36 -5.74 -8.78 2.40
C SER A 36 -7.10 -8.16 2.76
N ASN A 37 -7.07 -7.19 3.68
CA ASN A 37 -8.27 -6.56 4.22
C ASN A 37 -8.55 -5.18 3.61
N HIS A 38 -7.62 -4.63 2.82
CA HIS A 38 -7.67 -3.27 2.28
C HIS A 38 -7.85 -2.18 3.35
N THR A 39 -7.21 -2.37 4.50
CA THR A 39 -7.29 -1.45 5.65
C THR A 39 -5.92 -0.97 6.09
N THR A 40 -5.88 0.24 6.65
CA THR A 40 -4.68 0.77 7.33
C THR A 40 -4.74 0.54 8.84
N ASP A 41 -3.56 0.37 9.47
CA ASP A 41 -3.45 0.25 10.94
C ASP A 41 -3.80 1.56 11.68
N LYS A 42 -3.65 2.69 10.99
CA LYS A 42 -3.94 4.04 11.48
C LYS A 42 -4.66 4.87 10.40
N PRO A 43 -5.43 5.90 10.78
CA PRO A 43 -5.97 6.86 9.82
C PRO A 43 -4.86 7.56 9.03
N ILE A 44 -5.12 7.81 7.76
CA ILE A 44 -4.18 8.49 6.86
C ILE A 44 -4.21 10.00 7.11
N PRO A 45 -3.10 10.63 7.55
CA PRO A 45 -3.07 12.07 7.78
C PRO A 45 -3.16 12.80 6.44
N PHE A 46 -3.85 13.94 6.46
CA PHE A 46 -3.91 14.84 5.31
C PHE A 46 -2.93 16.01 5.48
N ASP A 47 -2.68 16.45 6.70
CA ASP A 47 -1.94 17.67 7.02
C ASP A 47 -0.41 17.52 7.09
N ARG A 48 0.11 16.31 6.89
CA ARG A 48 1.56 16.03 6.96
C ARG A 48 1.97 14.85 6.07
N PRO A 49 3.24 14.82 5.63
CA PRO A 49 3.81 13.66 4.94
C PRO A 49 3.76 12.39 5.79
N PHE A 50 3.62 11.24 5.13
CA PHE A 50 3.62 9.93 5.77
C PHE A 50 4.26 8.88 4.87
N THR A 51 4.64 7.75 5.45
CA THR A 51 5.14 6.58 4.71
C THR A 51 4.12 5.46 4.86
N LEU A 52 3.58 5.02 3.73
CA LEU A 52 2.72 3.84 3.66
C LEU A 52 3.59 2.60 3.48
N VAL A 53 3.51 1.68 4.43
CA VAL A 53 4.22 0.40 4.41
C VAL A 53 3.23 -0.67 4.00
N VAL A 54 3.38 -1.17 2.78
CA VAL A 54 2.59 -2.27 2.25
C VAL A 54 3.38 -3.54 2.48
N GLU A 55 2.91 -4.39 3.39
CA GLU A 55 3.53 -5.68 3.69
C GLU A 55 3.00 -6.75 2.72
N LYS A 56 3.81 -7.76 2.41
CA LYS A 56 3.43 -8.90 1.54
C LYS A 56 2.98 -8.50 0.14
N VAL A 57 3.70 -7.57 -0.48
CA VAL A 57 3.42 -7.13 -1.85
C VAL A 57 3.70 -8.28 -2.83
N ASN A 58 2.66 -8.75 -3.54
CA ASN A 58 2.77 -9.81 -4.54
C ASN A 58 3.44 -9.33 -5.85
N VAL A 59 3.56 -8.01 -6.05
CA VAL A 59 4.25 -7.42 -7.19
C VAL A 59 5.76 -7.50 -6.94
N LYS A 60 6.42 -8.38 -7.69
CA LYS A 60 7.89 -8.43 -7.75
C LYS A 60 8.39 -7.27 -8.61
N ASP A 61 9.49 -6.64 -8.18
CA ASP A 61 10.15 -5.53 -8.86
C ASP A 61 9.18 -4.39 -9.23
N PRO A 62 8.62 -3.68 -8.23
CA PRO A 62 7.80 -2.50 -8.49
C PRO A 62 8.63 -1.49 -9.28
N ILE A 63 8.13 -1.09 -10.44
CA ILE A 63 8.76 -0.14 -11.36
C ILE A 63 8.31 1.27 -11.02
N ALA A 64 7.02 1.42 -10.70
CA ALA A 64 6.41 2.72 -10.48
C ALA A 64 5.23 2.62 -9.52
N VAL A 65 4.99 3.68 -8.76
CA VAL A 65 3.86 3.81 -7.85
C VAL A 65 3.20 5.14 -8.09
N HIS A 66 1.92 5.12 -8.41
CA HIS A 66 1.14 6.31 -8.73
C HIS A 66 -0.03 6.45 -7.77
N ALA A 67 -0.39 7.67 -7.42
CA ALA A 67 -1.63 7.94 -6.70
C ALA A 67 -2.58 8.78 -7.55
N TYR A 68 -3.85 8.38 -7.56
CA TYR A 68 -4.93 9.00 -8.33
C TYR A 68 -6.07 9.43 -7.42
N GLU A 69 -6.65 10.61 -7.65
CA GLU A 69 -7.90 10.98 -7.01
C GLU A 69 -9.02 10.06 -7.51
N ALA A 70 -9.78 9.52 -6.57
CA ALA A 70 -10.95 8.70 -6.86
C ALA A 70 -12.23 9.47 -6.51
N GLN A 71 -13.31 9.15 -7.21
CA GLN A 71 -14.63 9.69 -6.93
C GLN A 71 -15.69 8.62 -7.19
N TYR A 72 -16.85 8.75 -6.55
CA TYR A 72 -17.97 7.87 -6.84
C TYR A 72 -18.86 8.51 -7.91
N GLN A 73 -19.01 7.81 -9.05
CA GLN A 73 -19.93 8.17 -10.12
C GLN A 73 -20.94 7.03 -10.27
N HIS A 74 -22.23 7.33 -10.10
CA HIS A 74 -23.31 6.34 -10.20
C HIS A 74 -23.11 5.10 -9.31
N GLY A 75 -22.60 5.30 -8.09
CA GLY A 75 -22.31 4.20 -7.15
C GLY A 75 -21.02 3.43 -7.46
N ASN A 76 -20.33 3.70 -8.57
CA ASN A 76 -19.07 3.08 -8.94
C ASN A 76 -17.90 4.00 -8.61
N ARG A 77 -16.82 3.43 -8.05
CA ARG A 77 -15.57 4.16 -7.80
C ARG A 77 -14.80 4.32 -9.12
N SER A 78 -14.69 5.54 -9.62
CA SER A 78 -13.95 5.89 -10.84
C SER A 78 -12.75 6.79 -10.50
N LEU A 79 -11.68 6.69 -11.31
CA LEU A 79 -10.61 7.68 -11.25
C LEU A 79 -11.10 9.00 -11.84
N HIS A 80 -10.68 10.10 -11.23
CA HIS A 80 -10.87 11.40 -11.84
C HIS A 80 -9.80 11.62 -12.91
N TYR A 81 -10.19 11.51 -14.18
CA TYR A 81 -9.36 11.95 -15.31
C TYR A 81 -9.75 13.40 -15.64
N ILE A 82 -8.85 14.35 -15.44
CA ILE A 82 -9.02 15.72 -15.93
C ILE A 82 -8.01 15.95 -17.06
N SER A 83 -8.50 16.17 -18.27
CA SER A 83 -7.72 16.74 -19.37
C SER A 83 -7.80 18.26 -19.33
N CYS A 84 -6.91 18.99 -18.64
CA CYS A 84 -6.76 20.44 -18.86
C CYS A 84 -5.47 21.07 -18.29
N PRO A 85 -4.91 22.09 -18.97
CA PRO A 85 -3.76 22.87 -18.53
C PRO A 85 -4.16 24.00 -17.56
N GLY A 86 -3.42 24.18 -16.45
CA GLY A 86 -3.37 25.47 -15.75
C GLY A 86 -3.96 25.61 -14.34
N GLY A 87 -4.12 24.54 -13.55
CA GLY A 87 -4.53 24.67 -12.15
C GLY A 87 -3.98 23.58 -11.24
N SER A 88 -3.39 23.97 -10.10
CA SER A 88 -2.74 23.08 -9.14
C SER A 88 -3.75 22.20 -8.38
N GLN A 89 -3.60 20.87 -8.51
CA GLN A 89 -4.45 19.87 -7.88
C GLN A 89 -3.59 18.84 -7.13
N ALA A 90 -4.00 18.45 -5.92
CA ALA A 90 -3.38 17.34 -5.21
C ALA A 90 -4.18 16.07 -5.48
N VAL A 91 -3.42 15.01 -5.78
CA VAL A 91 -3.75 13.69 -6.35
C VAL A 91 -4.12 13.68 -7.85
N TYR A 92 -3.32 14.40 -8.65
CA TYR A 92 -3.09 14.11 -10.07
C TYR A 92 -1.85 13.23 -10.19
N ASP A 93 -1.88 12.15 -10.99
CA ASP A 93 -0.80 11.18 -11.30
C ASP A 93 0.58 11.48 -10.66
N VAL A 94 0.68 11.39 -9.32
CA VAL A 94 1.95 11.69 -8.65
C VAL A 94 2.74 10.42 -8.69
N ALA A 95 3.81 10.40 -9.48
CA ALA A 95 4.85 9.39 -9.34
C ALA A 95 5.41 9.51 -7.91
N LEU A 96 5.06 8.56 -7.06
CA LEU A 96 5.48 8.53 -5.67
C LEU A 96 6.86 7.91 -5.59
N GLN A 97 7.68 8.47 -4.70
CA GLN A 97 8.92 7.81 -4.33
C GLN A 97 8.59 6.57 -3.50
N PHE A 98 9.35 5.50 -3.70
CA PHE A 98 9.20 4.28 -2.93
C PHE A 98 10.53 3.55 -2.75
N THR A 99 10.60 2.72 -1.72
CA THR A 99 11.66 1.72 -1.55
C THR A 99 11.05 0.34 -1.38
N ALA A 100 11.60 -0.65 -2.07
CA ALA A 100 11.16 -2.04 -2.00
C ALA A 100 12.25 -2.88 -1.32
N ASP A 101 11.87 -3.63 -0.29
CA ASP A 101 12.76 -4.53 0.44
C ASP A 101 12.00 -5.81 0.81
N SER A 102 12.47 -6.96 0.31
CA SER A 102 12.10 -8.30 0.79
C SER A 102 10.58 -8.53 0.97
N GLY A 103 9.77 -8.07 0.01
CA GLY A 103 8.30 -8.21 0.03
C GLY A 103 7.56 -7.11 0.79
N THR A 104 8.26 -6.09 1.27
CA THR A 104 7.71 -4.86 1.85
C THR A 104 7.95 -3.69 0.90
N LEU A 105 6.91 -2.90 0.65
CA LEU A 105 7.01 -1.67 -0.13
C LEU A 105 6.73 -0.47 0.77
N LYS A 106 7.68 0.46 0.85
CA LYS A 106 7.53 1.72 1.59
C LYS A 106 7.31 2.84 0.58
N ILE A 107 6.11 3.40 0.57
CA ILE A 107 5.70 4.45 -0.36
C ILE A 107 5.66 5.78 0.41
N PHE A 108 6.35 6.79 -0.11
CA PHE A 108 6.42 8.10 0.53
C PHE A 108 5.32 8.99 -0.04
N PHE A 109 4.46 9.49 0.84
CA PHE A 109 3.36 10.39 0.49
C PHE A 109 3.66 11.81 0.99
N PRO A 110 3.49 12.84 0.13
CA PRO A 110 3.36 14.20 0.62
C PRO A 110 2.05 14.37 1.40
N ALA A 111 1.89 15.52 2.06
CA ALA A 111 0.60 15.90 2.64
C ALA A 111 -0.51 15.86 1.57
N LEU A 112 -1.66 15.28 1.93
CA LEU A 112 -2.80 15.05 1.02
C LEU A 112 -3.92 16.06 1.29
N LYS A 113 -4.83 16.26 0.33
CA LYS A 113 -6.03 17.06 0.59
C LYS A 113 -6.97 16.34 1.58
N PRO A 114 -7.61 17.05 2.52
CA PRO A 114 -8.60 16.45 3.41
C PRO A 114 -9.83 15.96 2.63
N ASN A 115 -10.46 14.89 3.12
CA ASN A 115 -11.72 14.35 2.59
C ASN A 115 -11.66 13.97 1.11
N LYS A 116 -10.52 13.43 0.68
CA LYS A 116 -10.33 12.90 -0.67
C LYS A 116 -10.22 11.39 -0.65
N LEU A 117 -10.90 10.77 -1.61
CA LEU A 117 -10.67 9.37 -1.93
C LEU A 117 -9.49 9.32 -2.90
N PHE A 118 -8.63 8.34 -2.73
CA PHE A 118 -7.53 8.13 -3.67
C PHE A 118 -7.28 6.64 -3.86
N ASP A 119 -6.77 6.29 -5.03
CA ASP A 119 -6.29 4.95 -5.34
C ASP A 119 -4.78 5.03 -5.54
N ILE A 120 -4.06 4.05 -4.98
CA ILE A 120 -2.64 3.86 -5.20
C ILE A 120 -2.48 2.70 -6.15
N ASN A 121 -1.77 2.93 -7.24
CA ASN A 121 -1.49 1.89 -8.20
C ASN A 121 0.00 1.60 -8.17
N ILE A 122 0.35 0.36 -7.82
CA ILE A 122 1.72 -0.15 -7.80
C ILE A 122 1.89 -0.97 -9.08
N MET A 123 2.72 -0.48 -9.99
CA MET A 123 3.05 -1.14 -11.25
C MET A 123 4.34 -1.93 -11.08
N GLY A 124 4.36 -3.16 -11.58
CA GLY A 124 5.59 -3.94 -11.66
C GLY A 124 5.59 -4.89 -12.83
N ARG A 125 6.73 -5.55 -13.01
CA ARG A 125 6.88 -6.58 -14.05
C ARG A 125 5.95 -7.75 -13.76
N LEU A 126 5.51 -8.42 -14.82
CA LEU A 126 4.69 -9.62 -14.68
C LEU A 126 5.34 -10.66 -13.76
N SER A 127 4.54 -11.30 -12.91
CA SER A 127 5.00 -12.43 -12.11
C SER A 127 5.47 -13.58 -13.02
N PRO A 128 6.35 -14.49 -12.53
CA PRO A 128 6.73 -15.66 -13.31
C PRO A 128 5.54 -16.48 -13.82
N ALA A 129 4.49 -16.60 -13.01
CA ALA A 129 3.28 -17.33 -13.39
C ALA A 129 2.44 -16.60 -14.46
N ASP A 130 2.46 -15.27 -14.51
CA ASP A 130 1.79 -14.48 -15.57
C ASP A 130 2.61 -14.51 -16.86
N LYS A 131 3.95 -14.46 -16.76
CA LYS A 131 4.85 -14.62 -17.91
C LYS A 131 4.70 -15.99 -18.59
N GLU A 132 4.55 -17.07 -17.81
CA GLU A 132 4.28 -18.39 -18.36
C GLU A 132 3.02 -18.41 -19.23
N LYS A 133 1.97 -17.68 -18.83
CA LYS A 133 0.74 -17.54 -19.63
C LYS A 133 0.97 -16.72 -20.90
N LEU A 134 1.81 -15.68 -20.87
CA LEU A 134 2.22 -15.02 -22.12
C LEU A 134 3.06 -15.93 -23.02
N PHE A 135 3.92 -16.78 -22.47
CA PHE A 135 4.68 -17.73 -23.30
C PHE A 135 3.76 -18.73 -24.00
N GLU A 136 2.65 -19.12 -23.37
CA GLU A 136 1.59 -19.92 -23.98
C GLU A 136 0.92 -19.18 -25.15
N VAL A 137 0.51 -17.91 -24.95
CA VAL A 137 -0.04 -17.05 -26.02
C VAL A 137 0.92 -16.96 -27.21
N ASN A 138 2.19 -16.69 -26.95
CA ASN A 138 3.24 -16.59 -27.97
C ASN A 138 3.47 -17.92 -28.71
N THR A 139 3.31 -19.05 -28.02
CA THR A 139 3.38 -20.38 -28.64
C THR A 139 2.23 -20.58 -29.61
N PHE A 140 0.99 -20.23 -29.23
CA PHE A 140 -0.16 -20.29 -30.13
C PHE A 140 0.00 -19.38 -31.34
N TYR A 141 0.52 -18.17 -31.15
CA TYR A 141 0.86 -17.28 -32.25
C TYR A 141 1.88 -17.87 -33.22
N LYS A 142 2.91 -18.56 -32.72
CA LYS A 142 3.89 -19.25 -33.56
C LYS A 142 3.27 -20.41 -34.35
N LEU A 143 2.33 -21.13 -33.74
CA LEU A 143 1.65 -22.28 -34.34
C LEU A 143 0.51 -21.89 -35.29
N GLY A 144 0.27 -20.60 -35.53
CA GLY A 144 -0.85 -20.12 -36.35
C GLY A 144 -2.23 -20.28 -35.69
N LYS A 145 -2.27 -20.59 -34.38
CA LYS A 145 -3.49 -20.77 -33.57
C LYS A 145 -3.99 -19.43 -33.04
N GLY A 146 -4.33 -18.51 -33.95
CA GLY A 146 -4.72 -17.13 -33.63
C GLY A 146 -5.91 -16.99 -32.67
N PRO A 147 -7.02 -17.73 -32.88
CA PRO A 147 -8.16 -17.72 -31.96
C PRO A 147 -7.80 -18.15 -30.54
N GLU A 148 -7.05 -19.23 -30.38
CA GLU A 148 -6.62 -19.77 -29.08
C GLU A 148 -5.64 -18.81 -28.39
N ALA A 149 -4.73 -18.17 -29.14
CA ALA A 149 -3.86 -17.13 -28.62
C ALA A 149 -4.64 -15.93 -28.08
N THR A 150 -5.67 -15.49 -28.82
CA THR A 150 -6.52 -14.36 -28.43
C THR A 150 -7.29 -14.67 -27.15
N GLU A 151 -7.86 -15.87 -27.05
CA GLU A 151 -8.60 -16.31 -25.86
C GLU A 151 -7.67 -16.46 -24.64
N ALA A 152 -6.50 -17.08 -24.81
CA ALA A 152 -5.51 -17.18 -23.73
C ALA A 152 -5.01 -15.80 -23.26
N PHE A 153 -4.83 -14.84 -24.18
CA PHE A 153 -4.46 -13.47 -23.84
C PHE A 153 -5.57 -12.75 -23.06
N LYS A 154 -6.83 -12.95 -23.47
CA LYS A 154 -8.00 -12.41 -22.76
C LYS A 154 -8.08 -12.96 -21.33
N GLN A 155 -7.91 -14.26 -21.15
CA GLN A 155 -7.89 -14.90 -19.81
C GLN A 155 -6.78 -14.35 -18.92
N LEU A 156 -5.59 -14.13 -19.48
CA LEU A 156 -4.50 -13.47 -18.76
C LEU A 156 -4.89 -12.04 -18.35
N ARG A 157 -5.46 -11.26 -19.27
CA ARG A 157 -5.90 -9.89 -19.00
C ARG A 157 -6.94 -9.84 -17.88
N GLU A 158 -7.92 -10.73 -17.89
CA GLU A 158 -8.93 -10.86 -16.84
C GLU A 158 -8.29 -11.22 -15.50
N ARG A 159 -7.31 -12.13 -15.49
CA ARG A 159 -6.55 -12.48 -14.28
C ARG A 159 -5.73 -11.31 -13.73
N LEU A 160 -5.14 -10.50 -14.60
CA LEU A 160 -4.39 -9.30 -14.25
C LEU A 160 -5.28 -8.08 -13.97
N THR A 161 -6.60 -8.23 -14.07
CA THR A 161 -7.55 -7.16 -13.76
C THR A 161 -7.91 -7.22 -12.28
N ASP A 162 -7.69 -6.11 -11.58
CA ASP A 162 -8.11 -5.96 -10.20
C ASP A 162 -9.62 -6.15 -10.09
N LYS A 163 -10.05 -7.08 -9.23
CA LYS A 163 -11.46 -7.46 -9.13
C LYS A 163 -12.34 -6.34 -8.56
N PHE A 164 -11.79 -5.49 -7.71
CA PHE A 164 -12.54 -4.44 -7.02
C PHE A 164 -12.65 -3.18 -7.87
N LEU A 165 -11.54 -2.77 -8.49
CA LEU A 165 -11.45 -1.54 -9.28
C LEU A 165 -11.68 -1.78 -10.77
N ARG A 166 -11.64 -3.03 -11.24
CA ARG A 166 -11.76 -3.44 -12.66
C ARG A 166 -10.70 -2.77 -13.54
N ARG A 167 -9.45 -2.74 -13.08
CA ARG A 167 -8.31 -2.10 -13.78
C ARG A 167 -7.16 -3.08 -14.00
N THR A 168 -6.45 -2.94 -15.11
CA THR A 168 -5.26 -3.72 -15.43
C THR A 168 -4.22 -2.83 -16.10
N TYR A 169 -2.94 -3.18 -15.95
CA TYR A 169 -1.82 -2.53 -16.66
C TYR A 169 -1.32 -3.33 -17.86
N LEU A 170 -2.01 -4.42 -18.22
CA LEU A 170 -1.88 -5.01 -19.55
C LEU A 170 -2.71 -4.17 -20.53
N ALA A 171 -2.13 -3.06 -20.96
CA ALA A 171 -2.84 -2.03 -21.74
C ALA A 171 -3.05 -2.42 -23.21
N LEU A 172 -2.24 -3.34 -23.74
CA LEU A 172 -2.33 -3.81 -25.12
C LEU A 172 -3.66 -4.54 -25.38
N SER A 173 -4.27 -4.28 -26.55
CA SER A 173 -5.26 -5.19 -27.10
C SER A 173 -4.59 -6.49 -27.58
N ALA A 174 -5.37 -7.55 -27.83
CA ALA A 174 -4.81 -8.78 -28.38
C ALA A 174 -4.12 -8.55 -29.74
N GLY A 175 -4.69 -7.65 -30.58
CA GLY A 175 -4.10 -7.25 -31.85
C GLY A 175 -2.80 -6.47 -31.69
N ASP A 176 -2.74 -5.50 -30.77
CA ASP A 176 -1.50 -4.75 -30.50
C ASP A 176 -0.43 -5.68 -29.91
N TYR A 177 -0.83 -6.62 -29.06
CA TYR A 177 0.09 -7.63 -28.53
C TYR A 177 0.61 -8.57 -29.63
N ARG A 178 -0.23 -8.94 -30.60
CA ARG A 178 0.20 -9.71 -31.78
C ARG A 178 1.25 -8.94 -32.59
N ALA A 179 1.00 -7.65 -32.86
CA ALA A 179 1.96 -6.80 -33.57
C ALA A 179 3.29 -6.70 -32.80
N PHE A 180 3.23 -6.52 -31.49
CA PHE A 180 4.41 -6.54 -30.62
C PHE A 180 5.16 -7.89 -30.67
N TYR A 181 4.44 -9.01 -30.67
CA TYR A 181 5.02 -10.33 -30.84
C TYR A 181 5.74 -10.48 -32.18
N ASP A 182 5.08 -10.09 -33.28
CA ASP A 182 5.64 -10.19 -34.63
C ASP A 182 6.93 -9.37 -34.77
N ASP A 183 6.97 -8.17 -34.17
CA ASP A 183 8.14 -7.27 -34.20
C ASP A 183 9.29 -7.75 -33.29
N LYS A 184 9.00 -8.12 -32.03
CA LYS A 184 10.04 -8.32 -31.01
C LYS A 184 10.39 -9.78 -30.73
N MET A 185 9.50 -10.73 -31.02
CA MET A 185 9.60 -12.09 -30.49
C MET A 185 9.54 -13.19 -31.55
N ALA A 186 8.94 -12.94 -32.72
CA ALA A 186 8.76 -13.95 -33.77
C ALA A 186 10.07 -14.67 -34.13
N SER A 187 11.16 -13.94 -34.37
CA SER A 187 12.47 -14.54 -34.72
C SER A 187 13.03 -15.49 -33.65
N SER A 188 12.76 -15.23 -32.37
CA SER A 188 13.15 -16.14 -31.28
C SER A 188 12.29 -17.40 -31.29
N TYR A 189 10.99 -17.28 -31.58
CA TYR A 189 10.09 -18.41 -31.70
C TYR A 189 10.31 -19.23 -32.98
N ASP A 190 10.72 -18.59 -34.08
CA ASP A 190 11.16 -19.26 -35.31
C ASP A 190 12.36 -20.14 -35.05
N PHE A 191 13.37 -19.61 -34.37
CA PHE A 191 14.54 -20.38 -33.96
C PHE A 191 14.16 -21.58 -33.08
N MET A 192 13.29 -21.37 -32.09
CA MET A 192 12.85 -22.44 -31.19
C MET A 192 12.04 -23.52 -31.91
N ALA A 193 11.22 -23.13 -32.89
CA ALA A 193 10.36 -24.04 -33.65
C ALA A 193 11.12 -24.88 -34.68
N ASP A 194 12.31 -24.45 -35.10
CA ASP A 194 13.13 -25.17 -36.08
C ASP A 194 14.05 -26.19 -35.40
N ALA A 195 13.75 -27.47 -35.61
CA ALA A 195 14.48 -28.60 -35.07
C ALA A 195 15.95 -28.65 -35.52
N SER A 196 16.30 -28.07 -36.68
CA SER A 196 17.67 -28.07 -37.19
C SER A 196 18.63 -27.22 -36.35
N ASN A 197 18.10 -26.30 -35.54
CA ASN A 197 18.90 -25.49 -34.62
C ASN A 197 19.39 -26.28 -33.39
N PHE A 198 18.87 -27.48 -33.18
CA PHE A 198 19.15 -28.31 -32.01
C PHE A 198 20.05 -29.49 -32.38
N SER A 199 21.01 -29.77 -31.50
CA SER A 199 21.97 -30.84 -31.67
C SER A 199 21.34 -32.18 -31.25
N GLU A 200 21.62 -33.24 -32.01
CA GLU A 200 21.24 -34.61 -31.69
C GLU A 200 22.51 -35.43 -31.40
N ALA A 201 22.49 -36.21 -30.32
CA ALA A 201 23.55 -37.13 -29.94
C ALA A 201 23.32 -38.51 -30.55
N THR A 202 24.39 -39.28 -30.71
CA THR A 202 24.27 -40.66 -31.16
C THR A 202 23.44 -41.51 -30.19
N GLY A 203 22.63 -42.40 -30.76
CA GLY A 203 21.63 -43.16 -30.01
C GLY A 203 22.22 -44.12 -28.97
N PHE A 204 21.50 -44.20 -27.85
CA PHE A 204 21.54 -45.29 -26.90
C PHE A 204 20.66 -46.43 -27.44
N THR A 205 21.10 -47.69 -27.45
CA THR A 205 20.23 -48.81 -27.86
C THR A 205 19.62 -49.51 -26.64
N LEU A 206 18.62 -50.37 -26.86
CA LEU A 206 17.99 -51.12 -25.78
C LEU A 206 18.99 -52.07 -25.09
N GLU A 207 19.91 -52.65 -25.87
CA GLU A 207 20.99 -53.52 -25.37
C GLU A 207 21.93 -52.77 -24.43
N HIS A 208 22.26 -51.51 -24.73
CA HIS A 208 23.08 -50.69 -23.83
C HIS A 208 22.40 -50.51 -22.47
N LEU A 209 21.08 -50.30 -22.47
CA LEU A 209 20.31 -50.12 -21.23
C LEU A 209 20.17 -51.42 -20.45
N GLN A 210 19.89 -52.53 -21.13
CA GLN A 210 19.83 -53.86 -20.52
C GLN A 210 21.16 -54.26 -19.90
N ALA A 211 22.28 -53.94 -20.55
CA ALA A 211 23.61 -54.15 -19.97
C ALA A 211 23.82 -53.34 -18.69
N VAL A 212 23.43 -52.05 -18.67
CA VAL A 212 23.50 -51.23 -17.44
C VAL A 212 22.64 -51.82 -16.33
N ASP A 213 21.40 -52.20 -16.63
CA ASP A 213 20.44 -52.74 -15.66
C ASP A 213 20.92 -54.06 -15.03
N LEU A 214 21.39 -55.00 -15.87
CA LEU A 214 21.95 -56.28 -15.40
C LEU A 214 23.19 -56.06 -14.52
N ALA A 215 24.11 -55.20 -14.94
CA ALA A 215 25.31 -54.91 -14.16
C ALA A 215 25.00 -54.20 -12.83
N SER A 216 24.04 -53.28 -12.85
CA SER A 216 23.53 -52.62 -11.65
C SER A 216 22.93 -53.62 -10.66
N SER A 217 22.17 -54.59 -11.15
CA SER A 217 21.57 -55.64 -10.31
C SER A 217 22.63 -56.54 -9.65
N HIS A 218 23.66 -56.96 -10.39
CA HIS A 218 24.78 -57.76 -9.87
C HIS A 218 25.59 -56.98 -8.82
N SER A 219 25.79 -55.69 -9.07
CA SER A 219 26.63 -54.84 -8.23
C SER A 219 25.89 -54.23 -7.03
N ARG A 220 24.60 -54.56 -6.83
CA ARG A 220 23.69 -53.97 -5.83
C ARG A 220 23.65 -52.44 -5.88
N VAL A 221 23.74 -51.90 -7.09
CA VAL A 221 23.63 -50.47 -7.37
C VAL A 221 22.29 -50.24 -8.05
N ASP A 222 21.24 -50.16 -7.25
CA ASP A 222 19.89 -49.99 -7.76
C ASP A 222 19.79 -48.71 -8.61
N TYR A 223 19.40 -48.88 -9.87
CA TYR A 223 19.07 -47.79 -10.77
C TYR A 223 17.57 -47.82 -11.09
N HIS A 224 16.77 -47.34 -10.14
CA HIS A 224 15.31 -47.41 -10.22
C HIS A 224 14.72 -46.71 -11.44
N ASP A 225 15.42 -45.76 -12.05
CA ASP A 225 14.91 -44.94 -13.15
C ASP A 225 15.16 -45.54 -14.56
N ALA A 226 15.80 -46.71 -14.66
CA ALA A 226 16.13 -47.35 -15.94
C ALA A 226 14.90 -47.57 -16.84
N HIS A 227 13.77 -47.91 -16.23
CA HIS A 227 12.51 -48.19 -16.93
C HIS A 227 12.00 -47.00 -17.76
N PHE A 228 12.25 -45.76 -17.33
CA PHE A 228 11.87 -44.57 -18.11
C PHE A 228 12.65 -44.46 -19.42
N LEU A 229 13.97 -44.65 -19.38
CA LEU A 229 14.79 -44.63 -20.59
C LEU A 229 14.44 -45.81 -21.50
N ALA A 230 14.13 -46.99 -20.93
CA ALA A 230 13.69 -48.14 -21.72
C ALA A 230 12.42 -47.82 -22.52
N GLU A 231 11.46 -47.14 -21.89
CA GLU A 231 10.23 -46.72 -22.54
C GLU A 231 10.48 -45.70 -23.67
N ILE A 232 11.35 -44.71 -23.43
CA ILE A 232 11.74 -43.72 -24.46
C ILE A 232 12.40 -44.41 -25.66
N LEU A 233 13.28 -45.39 -25.42
CA LEU A 233 13.97 -46.13 -26.49
C LEU A 233 13.01 -47.01 -27.28
N LYS A 234 12.08 -47.71 -26.61
CA LYS A 234 11.02 -48.49 -27.27
C LYS A 234 10.16 -47.63 -28.19
N LYS A 235 9.84 -46.41 -27.75
CA LYS A 235 9.08 -45.43 -28.55
C LYS A 235 9.91 -44.71 -29.61
N SER A 236 11.22 -44.98 -29.71
CA SER A 236 12.14 -44.23 -30.58
C SER A 236 12.10 -42.71 -30.33
N ALA A 237 11.84 -42.31 -29.08
CA ALA A 237 11.58 -40.91 -28.69
C ALA A 237 12.80 -40.21 -28.06
N LEU A 238 14.01 -40.79 -28.21
CA LEU A 238 15.22 -40.20 -27.61
C LEU A 238 15.50 -38.79 -28.12
N LYS A 239 15.24 -38.54 -29.41
CA LYS A 239 15.32 -37.21 -30.03
C LYS A 239 14.41 -36.20 -29.33
N ASP A 240 13.19 -36.61 -28.96
CA ASP A 240 12.23 -35.75 -28.28
C ASP A 240 12.71 -35.37 -26.87
N VAL A 241 13.36 -36.30 -26.15
CA VAL A 241 14.01 -36.02 -24.86
C VAL A 241 15.17 -35.04 -25.03
N GLN A 242 16.01 -35.25 -26.06
CA GLN A 242 17.15 -34.37 -26.36
C GLN A 242 16.73 -32.94 -26.75
N PHE A 243 15.54 -32.79 -27.35
CA PHE A 243 14.96 -31.50 -27.71
C PHE A 243 14.11 -30.89 -26.58
N GLY A 244 13.90 -31.62 -25.48
CA GLY A 244 13.05 -31.19 -24.37
C GLY A 244 11.55 -31.28 -24.65
N LEU A 245 11.13 -31.97 -25.71
CA LEU A 245 9.71 -32.16 -26.02
C LEU A 245 9.05 -33.11 -25.02
N VAL A 246 9.83 -34.05 -24.45
CA VAL A 246 9.39 -34.99 -23.42
C VAL A 246 10.31 -34.88 -22.19
N ASP A 247 9.69 -34.85 -21.02
CA ASP A 247 10.37 -35.08 -19.74
C ASP A 247 10.51 -36.59 -19.54
N ILE A 248 11.74 -37.08 -19.39
CA ILE A 248 12.02 -38.51 -19.30
C ILE A 248 11.31 -39.17 -18.10
N SER A 249 11.10 -38.43 -17.01
CA SER A 249 10.34 -38.93 -15.84
C SER A 249 8.85 -39.17 -16.14
N LYS A 250 8.38 -38.70 -17.30
CA LYS A 250 7.01 -38.83 -17.79
C LYS A 250 6.95 -39.62 -19.10
N ALA A 251 7.91 -40.51 -19.35
CA ALA A 251 7.99 -41.31 -20.58
C ALA A 251 6.71 -42.10 -20.93
N TYR A 252 5.89 -42.42 -19.91
CA TYR A 252 4.60 -43.11 -20.08
C TYR A 252 3.43 -42.16 -20.40
N ALA A 253 3.54 -40.87 -20.12
CA ALA A 253 2.52 -39.89 -20.48
C ALA A 253 2.64 -39.54 -21.96
N ASP A 254 1.52 -39.52 -22.67
CA ASP A 254 1.47 -39.13 -24.09
C ASP A 254 1.39 -37.59 -24.26
N ASN A 255 2.19 -36.87 -23.48
CA ASN A 255 2.18 -35.41 -23.44
C ASN A 255 3.51 -34.86 -23.96
N LYS A 256 3.55 -34.62 -25.27
CA LYS A 256 4.67 -33.98 -25.95
C LYS A 256 4.47 -32.46 -25.97
N ALA A 257 5.49 -31.72 -25.53
CA ALA A 257 5.51 -30.28 -25.69
C ALA A 257 5.74 -29.90 -27.16
N GLU A 258 5.18 -28.75 -27.57
CA GLU A 258 5.41 -28.19 -28.89
C GLU A 258 6.86 -27.69 -29.03
N LEU A 259 7.44 -27.75 -30.24
CA LEU A 259 8.78 -27.21 -30.49
C LEU A 259 8.88 -25.72 -30.13
N ALA A 260 7.82 -24.96 -30.41
CA ALA A 260 7.74 -23.54 -30.06
C ALA A 260 7.59 -23.27 -28.55
N ALA A 261 7.23 -24.26 -27.73
CA ALA A 261 6.98 -24.10 -26.29
C ALA A 261 8.27 -24.05 -25.45
N GLY A 262 9.13 -23.06 -25.72
CA GLY A 262 10.49 -22.98 -25.17
C GLY A 262 10.56 -23.04 -23.63
N HIS A 263 9.61 -22.44 -22.92
CA HIS A 263 9.59 -22.47 -21.45
C HIS A 263 9.32 -23.87 -20.86
N ILE A 264 8.45 -24.67 -21.49
CA ILE A 264 8.19 -26.07 -21.10
C ILE A 264 9.41 -26.92 -21.44
N ARG A 265 9.95 -26.74 -22.65
CA ARG A 265 11.14 -27.45 -23.13
C ARG A 265 12.35 -27.22 -22.23
N LEU A 266 12.56 -26.00 -21.72
CA LEU A 266 13.64 -25.72 -20.76
C LEU A 266 13.50 -26.53 -19.46
N LYS A 267 12.29 -26.60 -18.88
CA LYS A 267 12.02 -27.40 -17.67
C LYS A 267 12.28 -28.89 -17.93
N ASN A 268 11.86 -29.39 -19.10
CA ASN A 268 12.10 -30.77 -19.50
C ASN A 268 13.59 -31.05 -19.69
N LEU A 269 14.35 -30.16 -20.36
CA LEU A 269 15.79 -30.30 -20.53
C LEU A 269 16.53 -30.31 -19.19
N GLU A 270 16.12 -29.48 -18.22
CA GLU A 270 16.67 -29.48 -16.86
C GLU A 270 16.43 -30.80 -16.14
N SER A 271 15.22 -31.37 -16.25
CA SER A 271 14.89 -32.70 -15.72
C SER A 271 15.73 -33.80 -16.39
N ASN A 272 15.78 -33.77 -17.73
CA ASN A 272 16.50 -34.76 -18.54
C ASN A 272 18.01 -34.74 -18.24
N LEU A 273 18.61 -33.55 -18.08
CA LEU A 273 20.02 -33.42 -17.67
C LEU A 273 20.28 -34.08 -16.32
N LYS A 274 19.43 -33.85 -15.30
CA LYS A 274 19.56 -34.50 -13.99
C LYS A 274 19.44 -36.02 -14.06
N PHE A 275 18.55 -36.51 -14.93
CA PHE A 275 18.43 -37.95 -15.20
C PHE A 275 19.74 -38.52 -15.77
N PHE A 276 20.27 -37.90 -16.83
CA PHE A 276 21.51 -38.38 -17.46
C PHE A 276 22.75 -38.18 -16.58
N ASP A 277 22.78 -37.17 -15.69
CA ASP A 277 23.80 -37.04 -14.64
C ASP A 277 23.77 -38.21 -13.65
N THR A 278 22.58 -38.74 -13.38
CA THR A 278 22.40 -39.91 -12.52
C THR A 278 22.84 -41.17 -13.24
N LEU A 279 22.43 -41.36 -14.50
CA LEU A 279 22.88 -42.47 -15.33
C LEU A 279 24.41 -42.49 -15.49
N GLN A 280 25.01 -41.34 -15.77
CA GLN A 280 26.47 -41.20 -15.87
C GLN A 280 27.17 -41.68 -14.59
N ARG A 281 26.69 -41.25 -13.41
CA ARG A 281 27.25 -41.68 -12.13
C ARG A 281 27.12 -43.18 -11.90
N GLN A 282 26.04 -43.80 -12.37
CA GLN A 282 25.90 -45.25 -12.27
C GLN A 282 26.88 -45.98 -13.20
N VAL A 283 27.00 -45.54 -14.45
CA VAL A 283 27.98 -46.11 -15.39
C VAL A 283 29.41 -45.95 -14.86
N ASP A 284 29.75 -44.79 -14.30
CA ASP A 284 31.06 -44.54 -13.69
C ASP A 284 31.32 -45.50 -12.50
N ARG A 285 30.30 -45.84 -11.71
CA ARG A 285 30.42 -46.82 -10.62
C ARG A 285 30.64 -48.25 -11.13
N LEU A 286 29.96 -48.65 -12.20
CA LEU A 286 30.16 -49.96 -12.82
C LEU A 286 31.59 -50.09 -13.36
N ILE A 287 32.10 -49.03 -14.02
CA ILE A 287 33.49 -48.97 -14.48
C ILE A 287 34.47 -49.04 -13.32
N ALA A 288 34.24 -48.28 -12.24
CA ALA A 288 35.12 -48.29 -11.06
C ALA A 288 35.19 -49.66 -10.35
N LYS A 289 34.13 -50.47 -10.47
CA LYS A 289 34.08 -51.86 -9.98
C LYS A 289 34.73 -52.86 -10.93
N ASN A 290 35.25 -52.43 -12.08
CA ASN A 290 35.77 -53.27 -13.15
C ASN A 290 34.75 -54.30 -13.66
N GLU A 291 33.48 -53.91 -13.77
CA GLU A 291 32.46 -54.79 -14.33
C GLU A 291 32.82 -55.16 -15.80
N PRO A 292 32.83 -56.46 -16.15
CA PRO A 292 33.19 -56.88 -17.50
C PRO A 292 32.08 -56.50 -18.50
N PRO A 293 32.40 -56.42 -19.81
CA PRO A 293 31.38 -56.22 -20.83
C PRO A 293 30.25 -57.25 -20.74
N ILE A 294 29.00 -56.80 -20.91
CA ILE A 294 27.84 -57.68 -20.88
C ILE A 294 27.40 -57.98 -22.31
N THR A 295 27.11 -59.26 -22.58
CA THR A 295 26.62 -59.70 -23.89
C THR A 295 25.10 -59.86 -23.84
N ILE A 296 24.39 -59.13 -24.70
CA ILE A 296 22.94 -59.20 -24.90
C ILE A 296 22.69 -59.69 -26.32
N GLY A 297 22.26 -60.94 -26.47
CA GLY A 297 22.15 -61.57 -27.79
C GLY A 297 23.52 -61.64 -28.48
N ALA A 298 23.64 -60.99 -29.64
CA ALA A 298 24.90 -60.92 -30.40
C ALA A 298 25.73 -59.64 -30.13
N VAL A 299 25.25 -58.76 -29.26
CA VAL A 299 25.89 -57.46 -28.99
C VAL A 299 26.66 -57.52 -27.67
N SER A 300 27.96 -57.25 -27.73
CA SER A 300 28.80 -57.07 -26.54
C SER A 300 28.88 -55.58 -26.19
N VAL A 301 28.41 -55.22 -25.00
CA VAL A 301 28.33 -53.83 -24.53
C VAL A 301 29.44 -53.55 -23.52
N SER A 302 30.35 -52.65 -23.87
CA SER A 302 31.37 -52.10 -22.97
C SER A 302 30.84 -50.89 -22.21
N PHE A 303 31.04 -50.83 -20.89
CA PHE A 303 30.62 -49.66 -20.10
C PHE A 303 31.35 -48.37 -20.49
N SER A 304 32.56 -48.45 -21.06
CA SER A 304 33.26 -47.29 -21.61
C SER A 304 32.56 -46.69 -22.82
N ASP A 305 31.94 -47.53 -23.68
CA ASP A 305 31.12 -47.07 -24.80
C ASP A 305 29.81 -46.45 -24.30
N VAL A 306 29.13 -47.12 -23.37
CA VAL A 306 27.93 -46.58 -22.68
C VAL A 306 28.24 -45.20 -22.09
N ARG A 307 29.36 -45.07 -21.36
CA ARG A 307 29.82 -43.80 -20.76
C ARG A 307 29.98 -42.71 -21.81
N THR A 308 30.59 -43.05 -22.94
CA THR A 308 30.83 -42.11 -24.05
C THR A 308 29.50 -41.63 -24.66
N LYS A 309 28.55 -42.54 -24.85
CA LYS A 309 27.19 -42.21 -25.34
C LYS A 309 26.41 -41.35 -24.36
N VAL A 310 26.43 -41.66 -23.06
CA VAL A 310 25.79 -40.82 -22.02
C VAL A 310 26.41 -39.43 -22.01
N GLN A 311 27.74 -39.34 -22.11
CA GLN A 311 28.45 -38.06 -22.13
C GLN A 311 28.14 -37.24 -23.39
N ASP A 312 28.01 -37.87 -24.56
CA ASP A 312 27.57 -37.20 -25.80
C ASP A 312 26.14 -36.63 -25.63
N ILE A 313 25.20 -37.44 -25.14
CA ILE A 313 23.81 -37.01 -24.85
C ILE A 313 23.79 -35.82 -23.87
N ARG A 314 24.55 -35.89 -22.77
CA ARG A 314 24.66 -34.78 -21.80
C ARG A 314 25.20 -33.51 -22.43
N THR A 315 26.22 -33.64 -23.27
CA THR A 315 26.82 -32.51 -24.01
C THR A 315 25.77 -31.87 -24.91
N LYS A 316 25.02 -32.66 -25.68
CA LYS A 316 23.98 -32.15 -26.59
C LYS A 316 22.77 -31.56 -25.86
N LEU A 317 22.33 -32.17 -24.77
CA LEU A 317 21.30 -31.60 -23.89
C LEU A 317 21.72 -30.23 -23.34
N THR A 318 22.98 -30.10 -22.90
CA THR A 318 23.52 -28.84 -22.37
C THR A 318 23.61 -27.76 -23.46
N GLU A 319 24.09 -28.12 -24.65
CA GLU A 319 24.10 -27.23 -25.83
C GLU A 319 22.68 -26.73 -26.16
N ASN A 320 21.70 -27.65 -26.22
CA ASN A 320 20.31 -27.35 -26.52
C ASN A 320 19.67 -26.46 -25.44
N GLN A 321 19.90 -26.77 -24.17
CA GLN A 321 19.43 -25.96 -23.04
C GLN A 321 19.98 -24.54 -23.11
N LYS A 322 21.28 -24.39 -23.39
CA LYS A 322 21.93 -23.08 -23.54
C LYS A 322 21.29 -22.26 -24.66
N LYS A 323 21.18 -22.83 -25.87
CA LYS A 323 20.54 -22.17 -27.02
C LYS A 323 19.12 -21.72 -26.70
N LEU A 324 18.33 -22.60 -26.07
CA LEU A 324 16.94 -22.31 -25.72
C LEU A 324 16.82 -21.23 -24.62
N LYS A 325 17.71 -21.27 -23.62
CA LYS A 325 17.76 -20.31 -22.52
C LYS A 325 18.11 -18.91 -23.01
N GLU A 326 19.02 -18.81 -23.97
CA GLU A 326 19.38 -17.53 -24.62
C GLU A 326 18.17 -16.90 -25.33
N LYS A 327 17.41 -17.69 -26.12
CA LYS A 327 16.20 -17.19 -26.79
C LYS A 327 15.09 -16.83 -25.81
N MET A 328 14.84 -17.66 -24.79
CA MET A 328 13.84 -17.34 -23.76
C MET A 328 14.22 -16.10 -22.94
N LYS A 329 15.52 -15.85 -22.73
CA LYS A 329 16.00 -14.61 -22.11
C LYS A 329 15.69 -13.40 -22.98
N ALA A 330 15.86 -13.48 -24.30
CA ALA A 330 15.50 -12.41 -25.23
C ALA A 330 13.98 -12.12 -25.22
N VAL A 331 13.15 -13.16 -25.25
CA VAL A 331 11.68 -13.05 -25.12
C VAL A 331 11.30 -12.39 -23.79
N THR A 332 11.89 -12.84 -22.68
CA THR A 332 11.62 -12.28 -21.34
C THR A 332 12.03 -10.81 -21.27
N LYS A 333 13.19 -10.46 -21.83
CA LYS A 333 13.68 -9.09 -21.91
C LYS A 333 12.71 -8.20 -22.70
N ALA A 334 12.24 -8.65 -23.86
CA ALA A 334 11.28 -7.89 -24.67
C ALA A 334 9.98 -7.61 -23.89
N ILE A 335 9.45 -8.61 -23.18
CA ILE A 335 8.27 -8.45 -22.31
C ILE A 335 8.55 -7.45 -21.18
N ASP A 336 9.70 -7.57 -20.50
CA ASP A 336 10.06 -6.74 -19.34
C ASP A 336 10.40 -5.29 -19.67
N GLU A 337 10.81 -5.00 -20.91
CA GLU A 337 11.11 -3.64 -21.40
C GLU A 337 9.88 -2.93 -21.98
N ASN A 338 8.75 -3.63 -22.16
CA ASN A 338 7.52 -3.02 -22.67
C ASN A 338 6.68 -2.42 -21.53
N GLU A 339 6.58 -1.09 -21.50
CA GLU A 339 5.82 -0.33 -20.48
C GLU A 339 4.30 -0.59 -20.50
N LEU A 340 3.77 -1.21 -21.55
CA LEU A 340 2.35 -1.57 -21.70
C LEU A 340 2.05 -3.01 -21.26
N ILE A 341 3.07 -3.77 -20.84
CA ILE A 341 2.95 -5.16 -20.36
C ILE A 341 3.39 -5.23 -18.89
N LEU A 342 2.56 -4.67 -18.02
CA LEU A 342 2.81 -4.62 -16.58
C LEU A 342 1.67 -5.29 -15.81
N GLN A 343 1.95 -5.68 -14.57
CA GLN A 343 0.93 -6.05 -13.59
C GLN A 343 0.71 -4.90 -12.60
N GLY A 344 -0.53 -4.74 -12.16
CA GLY A 344 -0.91 -3.75 -11.15
C GLY A 344 -1.34 -4.39 -9.85
N LEU A 345 -0.91 -3.81 -8.74
CA LEU A 345 -1.58 -3.93 -7.45
C LEU A 345 -2.25 -2.60 -7.12
N TYR A 346 -3.53 -2.63 -6.82
CA TYR A 346 -4.31 -1.43 -6.56
C TYR A 346 -4.74 -1.38 -5.10
N LEU A 347 -4.49 -0.25 -4.45
CA LEU A 347 -4.85 -0.01 -3.07
C LEU A 347 -5.84 1.15 -3.02
N ALA A 348 -7.04 0.91 -2.49
CA ALA A 348 -7.97 2.01 -2.23
C ALA A 348 -7.65 2.63 -0.86
N GLY A 349 -7.66 3.97 -0.81
CA GLY A 349 -7.47 4.75 0.40
C GLY A 349 -8.46 5.92 0.49
N ASN A 350 -8.57 6.47 1.69
CA ASN A 350 -9.30 7.70 1.97
C ASN A 350 -8.57 8.54 3.04
N THR A 351 -8.49 9.85 2.81
CA THR A 351 -8.13 10.78 3.88
C THR A 351 -9.37 11.09 4.70
N VAL A 352 -9.71 10.22 5.64
CA VAL A 352 -10.81 10.53 6.57
C VAL A 352 -10.32 11.62 7.50
N SER A 353 -10.82 12.84 7.36
CA SER A 353 -10.71 13.78 8.47
C SER A 353 -11.70 13.34 9.54
N SER A 354 -11.33 12.38 10.38
CA SER A 354 -12.09 12.11 11.61
C SER A 354 -12.23 13.40 12.44
N ASP A 355 -11.30 14.34 12.25
CA ASP A 355 -11.27 15.66 12.90
C ASP A 355 -12.11 16.76 12.21
N LEU A 356 -12.55 16.63 10.94
CA LEU A 356 -13.53 17.57 10.34
C LEU A 356 -14.96 17.00 10.27
N LYS A 357 -15.43 16.34 11.34
CA LYS A 357 -16.87 16.32 11.64
C LYS A 357 -17.46 17.73 11.85
N THR A 358 -16.64 18.79 11.74
CA THR A 358 -17.01 20.20 11.78
C THR A 358 -17.45 20.79 10.45
N ALA A 359 -17.28 20.14 9.29
CA ALA A 359 -17.47 20.80 7.99
C ALA A 359 -18.94 21.06 7.56
N GLY A 360 -19.95 20.53 8.25
CA GLY A 360 -21.35 20.63 7.82
C GLY A 360 -22.37 21.13 8.85
N GLY A 361 -21.97 21.42 10.09
CA GLY A 361 -22.94 21.71 11.16
C GLY A 361 -22.41 22.59 12.29
N ASN A 362 -23.35 23.17 13.04
CA ASN A 362 -23.07 23.91 14.27
C ASN A 362 -22.24 23.01 15.21
N VAL A 363 -21.06 23.47 15.59
CA VAL A 363 -20.16 22.71 16.46
C VAL A 363 -20.47 23.04 17.91
N LEU A 364 -20.70 22.02 18.72
CA LEU A 364 -20.93 22.12 20.15
C LEU A 364 -19.61 21.93 20.90
N PHE A 365 -19.28 22.87 21.78
CA PHE A 365 -18.11 22.76 22.68
C PHE A 365 -18.53 22.92 24.12
N ILE A 366 -18.00 22.08 24.99
CA ILE A 366 -18.24 22.18 26.42
C ILE A 366 -17.20 23.13 27.04
N ASP A 367 -17.68 24.13 27.77
CA ASP A 367 -16.87 25.19 28.36
C ASP A 367 -17.09 25.25 29.87
N ALA A 368 -16.02 25.52 30.62
CA ALA A 368 -16.08 25.82 32.05
C ALA A 368 -15.43 27.17 32.33
N GLY A 369 -15.97 27.94 33.27
CA GLY A 369 -15.43 29.27 33.55
C GLY A 369 -15.99 29.97 34.78
N LEU A 370 -15.64 31.25 34.92
CA LEU A 370 -16.15 32.15 35.95
C LEU A 370 -17.11 33.15 35.30
N ALA A 371 -18.34 33.22 35.79
CA ALA A 371 -19.38 34.15 35.41
C ALA A 371 -19.62 35.17 36.54
N ASN A 372 -19.62 36.45 36.16
CA ASN A 372 -19.84 37.59 37.03
C ASN A 372 -21.22 38.17 36.71
N ILE A 373 -22.17 38.02 37.62
CA ILE A 373 -23.57 38.41 37.41
C ILE A 373 -23.85 39.73 38.14
N LEU A 374 -24.52 40.66 37.46
CA LEU A 374 -24.91 41.97 37.96
C LEU A 374 -26.42 42.17 37.77
N MET A 375 -27.12 42.51 38.85
CA MET A 375 -28.57 42.76 38.80
C MET A 375 -29.07 43.67 39.93
N PRO A 376 -30.18 44.41 39.74
CA PRO A 376 -30.74 45.26 40.79
C PRO A 376 -31.42 44.41 41.88
N GLY A 377 -30.89 44.51 43.11
CA GLY A 377 -31.40 43.87 44.32
C GLY A 377 -32.72 44.44 44.81
N LEU A 378 -33.17 44.01 45.99
CA LEU A 378 -34.48 44.43 46.55
C LEU A 378 -34.54 45.93 46.87
N THR A 379 -33.38 46.54 47.14
CA THR A 379 -33.21 47.96 47.43
C THR A 379 -32.99 48.81 46.18
N GLY A 380 -32.99 48.21 44.99
CA GLY A 380 -32.64 48.88 43.74
C GLY A 380 -31.13 49.07 43.52
N LYS A 381 -30.28 48.80 44.52
CA LYS A 381 -28.83 48.79 44.38
C LYS A 381 -28.38 47.60 43.52
N ALA A 382 -27.32 47.79 42.73
CA ALA A 382 -26.73 46.72 41.95
C ALA A 382 -26.04 45.70 42.87
N THR A 383 -26.40 44.43 42.69
CA THR A 383 -25.87 43.30 43.43
C THR A 383 -24.95 42.48 42.52
N TYR A 384 -23.74 42.23 42.99
CA TYR A 384 -22.71 41.46 42.29
C TYR A 384 -22.63 40.03 42.81
N ILE A 385 -22.67 39.05 41.91
CA ILE A 385 -22.70 37.62 42.25
C ILE A 385 -21.71 36.86 41.36
N PRO A 386 -20.50 36.53 41.85
CA PRO A 386 -19.55 35.69 41.12
C PRO A 386 -19.93 34.21 41.24
N ARG A 387 -19.89 33.47 40.13
CA ARG A 387 -20.23 32.04 40.05
C ARG A 387 -19.30 31.30 39.11
N LEU A 388 -18.98 30.05 39.43
CA LEU A 388 -18.49 29.13 38.42
C LEU A 388 -19.64 28.77 37.48
N TYR A 389 -19.35 28.48 36.22
CA TYR A 389 -20.36 28.00 35.28
C TYR A 389 -19.83 26.90 34.38
N TRP A 390 -20.74 26.05 33.93
CA TRP A 390 -20.52 24.99 32.97
C TRP A 390 -21.53 25.16 31.83
N GLY A 391 -21.08 25.14 30.58
CA GLY A 391 -21.95 25.44 29.45
C GLY A 391 -21.51 24.84 28.14
N VAL A 392 -22.33 25.08 27.12
CA VAL A 392 -22.09 24.66 25.75
C VAL A 392 -22.06 25.89 24.85
N SER A 393 -20.99 26.03 24.08
CA SER A 393 -20.87 27.01 23.00
C SER A 393 -21.28 26.40 21.67
N ILE A 394 -22.27 27.01 21.03
CA ILE A 394 -22.78 26.66 19.69
C ILE A 394 -22.19 27.65 18.69
N TYR A 395 -21.31 27.18 17.81
CA TYR A 395 -20.69 28.07 16.81
C TYR A 395 -21.52 28.19 15.55
N PHE A 396 -21.63 29.43 15.05
CA PHE A 396 -22.32 29.74 13.80
C PHE A 396 -21.55 29.31 12.55
N ARG A 397 -20.26 28.97 12.70
CA ARG A 397 -19.42 28.42 11.63
C ARG A 397 -18.50 27.31 12.14
N PRO A 398 -18.06 26.40 11.26
CA PRO A 398 -17.02 25.42 11.56
C PRO A 398 -15.75 26.09 12.09
N ILE A 399 -15.13 25.46 13.09
CA ILE A 399 -13.83 25.89 13.62
C ILE A 399 -12.88 24.71 13.60
N ASP A 400 -11.70 24.95 13.02
CA ASP A 400 -10.55 24.09 13.17
C ASP A 400 -9.79 24.47 14.46
N LYS A 401 -9.64 23.50 15.37
CA LYS A 401 -8.89 23.68 16.63
C LYS A 401 -7.38 23.56 16.44
N ASN A 402 -6.90 22.98 15.33
CA ASN A 402 -5.50 22.62 15.12
C ASN A 402 -4.71 23.74 14.41
N THR A 403 -5.38 24.71 13.82
CA THR A 403 -4.73 25.85 13.19
C THR A 403 -4.11 26.79 14.24
N ARG A 404 -2.77 26.85 14.28
CA ARG A 404 -2.00 27.78 15.12
C ARG A 404 -2.26 29.22 14.68
N ARG A 405 -2.78 30.06 15.60
CA ARG A 405 -3.17 31.46 15.33
C ARG A 405 -2.01 32.47 15.36
N SER A 406 -0.83 32.11 15.86
CA SER A 406 0.22 33.07 16.24
C SER A 406 1.24 33.43 15.15
N ARG A 407 1.25 32.74 14.01
CA ARG A 407 2.09 33.12 12.86
C ARG A 407 1.33 32.82 11.58
N PHE A 408 0.62 33.82 11.08
CA PHE A 408 0.44 33.89 9.64
C PHE A 408 1.75 34.44 9.08
N PRO A 409 2.39 33.79 8.09
CA PRO A 409 3.40 34.49 7.30
C PRO A 409 2.76 35.79 6.82
N ALA A 410 3.46 36.91 7.02
CA ALA A 410 2.99 38.15 6.42
C ALA A 410 2.90 37.89 4.91
N LYS A 411 1.99 38.55 4.19
CA LYS A 411 1.88 38.43 2.73
C LYS A 411 3.21 38.72 1.99
N ARG A 412 4.20 39.27 2.71
CA ARG A 412 5.59 39.53 2.30
C ARG A 412 6.55 38.34 2.44
N ASP A 413 6.23 37.34 3.27
CA ASP A 413 7.03 36.12 3.47
C ASP A 413 6.58 34.97 2.56
N LEU A 414 5.58 35.21 1.71
CA LEU A 414 5.14 34.31 0.66
C LEU A 414 5.78 34.79 -0.64
N ASP A 415 6.91 34.19 -1.00
CA ASP A 415 7.53 34.39 -2.31
C ASP A 415 6.46 34.14 -3.39
N ALA A 416 6.26 35.11 -4.28
CA ALA A 416 5.23 35.06 -5.32
C ALA A 416 5.38 33.88 -6.31
N ASN A 417 6.49 33.15 -6.21
CA ASN A 417 6.83 32.01 -7.04
C ASN A 417 6.75 30.66 -6.32
N GLN A 418 6.43 30.64 -5.01
CA GLN A 418 6.25 29.39 -4.26
C GLN A 418 4.77 29.02 -4.24
N THR A 419 4.41 28.00 -5.02
CA THR A 419 3.09 27.36 -5.05
C THR A 419 2.83 26.56 -3.77
N ASP A 420 2.86 27.24 -2.62
CA ASP A 420 2.60 26.63 -1.32
C ASP A 420 1.09 26.57 -1.06
N GLY A 421 0.56 25.35 -1.07
CA GLY A 421 -0.64 24.91 -0.34
C GLY A 421 -1.99 25.59 -0.66
N PRO A 422 -3.03 24.83 -1.07
CA PRO A 422 -4.36 25.40 -1.40
C PRO A 422 -5.14 25.98 -0.20
N ASP A 423 -4.66 25.85 1.04
CA ASP A 423 -5.43 26.15 2.27
C ASP A 423 -5.18 27.52 2.91
N TYR A 424 -4.40 28.40 2.26
CA TYR A 424 -4.27 29.78 2.72
C TYR A 424 -5.40 30.70 2.22
N ASN A 425 -6.20 30.26 1.23
CA ASN A 425 -7.29 31.03 0.65
C ASN A 425 -8.71 30.59 1.06
N ILE A 426 -8.87 29.53 1.85
CA ILE A 426 -10.17 29.23 2.46
C ILE A 426 -10.39 30.22 3.61
N VAL A 427 -10.97 31.36 3.24
CA VAL A 427 -11.59 32.36 4.10
C VAL A 427 -10.62 32.92 5.13
N THR A 428 -10.10 34.11 4.83
CA THR A 428 -9.51 35.07 5.80
C THR A 428 -9.90 34.71 7.23
N ARG A 429 -8.96 34.09 7.95
CA ARG A 429 -9.07 33.46 9.28
C ARG A 429 -9.29 34.48 10.42
N ARG A 430 -10.05 35.53 10.11
CA ARG A 430 -10.48 36.68 10.92
C ARG A 430 -12.00 36.93 10.81
N SER A 431 -12.76 36.05 10.15
CA SER A 431 -14.21 36.25 10.07
C SER A 431 -14.79 36.25 11.47
N VAL A 432 -15.42 37.37 11.85
CA VAL A 432 -16.08 37.58 13.15
C VAL A 432 -16.99 36.40 13.50
N TRP A 433 -17.64 35.80 12.49
CA TRP A 433 -18.52 34.64 12.64
C TRP A 433 -17.84 33.32 13.01
N GLN A 434 -16.53 33.16 12.78
CA GLN A 434 -15.74 32.02 13.27
C GLN A 434 -15.32 32.18 14.73
N HIS A 435 -15.44 33.39 15.28
CA HIS A 435 -15.11 33.67 16.68
C HIS A 435 -16.36 33.81 17.55
N LEU A 436 -17.47 34.19 16.94
CA LEU A 436 -18.75 34.36 17.58
C LEU A 436 -19.47 33.01 17.74
N CYS A 437 -19.95 32.73 18.96
CA CYS A 437 -20.82 31.61 19.27
C CYS A 437 -21.96 32.05 20.20
N LEU A 438 -23.00 31.23 20.29
CA LEU A 438 -24.01 31.32 21.33
C LEU A 438 -23.59 30.43 22.50
N ASN A 439 -23.45 31.00 23.68
CA ASN A 439 -23.18 30.28 24.91
C ASN A 439 -24.49 30.03 25.67
N VAL A 440 -24.72 28.77 26.05
CA VAL A 440 -25.80 28.35 26.94
C VAL A 440 -25.17 27.58 28.09
N GLY A 441 -25.26 28.11 29.31
CA GLY A 441 -24.60 27.53 30.47
C GLY A 441 -25.43 27.57 31.73
N ILE A 442 -25.00 26.81 32.73
CA ILE A 442 -25.57 26.78 34.07
C ILE A 442 -24.49 27.14 35.09
N THR A 443 -24.86 27.92 36.11
CA THR A 443 -23.93 28.19 37.21
C THR A 443 -23.75 26.96 38.09
N VAL A 444 -22.52 26.71 38.52
CA VAL A 444 -22.15 25.64 39.45
C VAL A 444 -21.76 26.25 40.79
N GLY A 445 -22.35 25.75 41.86
CA GLY A 445 -22.07 26.17 43.25
C GLY A 445 -23.31 26.03 44.13
N GLY A 446 -23.12 25.93 45.44
CA GLY A 446 -24.22 25.78 46.41
C GLY A 446 -25.16 26.99 46.48
N SER A 447 -26.11 26.95 47.43
CA SER A 447 -27.06 28.03 47.71
C SER A 447 -26.39 29.40 47.68
N LEU A 448 -27.05 30.40 47.08
CA LEU A 448 -26.56 31.78 47.13
C LEU A 448 -26.49 32.23 48.59
N SER A 449 -25.36 32.82 48.99
CA SER A 449 -25.25 33.53 50.27
C SER A 449 -25.94 34.91 50.24
N ASN A 450 -26.51 35.28 49.09
CA ASN A 450 -27.16 36.55 48.87
C ASN A 450 -28.63 36.51 49.30
N LYS A 451 -29.07 37.44 50.15
CA LYS A 451 -30.45 37.50 50.63
C LYS A 451 -31.45 37.92 49.54
N ASP A 452 -31.00 38.64 48.51
CA ASP A 452 -31.86 39.23 47.49
C ASP A 452 -32.22 38.25 46.36
N PHE A 453 -31.42 37.19 46.18
CA PHE A 453 -31.54 36.29 45.04
C PHE A 453 -31.37 34.83 45.44
N ASP A 454 -32.17 33.99 44.79
CA ASP A 454 -32.06 32.55 44.78
C ASP A 454 -31.73 32.04 43.36
N ASN A 455 -31.23 30.83 43.27
CA ASN A 455 -30.92 30.17 42.01
C ASN A 455 -32.20 29.89 41.21
N PHE A 456 -32.10 29.86 39.88
CA PHE A 456 -33.24 29.60 38.99
C PHE A 456 -33.87 28.22 39.25
N TYR A 457 -33.05 27.17 39.32
CA TYR A 457 -33.47 25.79 39.52
C TYR A 457 -32.38 24.98 40.24
N ASN A 458 -32.72 24.27 41.34
CA ASN A 458 -31.82 23.35 42.05
C ASN A 458 -30.37 23.84 42.20
N ASN A 459 -30.17 24.98 42.87
CA ASN A 459 -28.86 25.62 43.06
C ASN A 459 -28.12 26.08 41.79
N THR A 460 -28.78 26.06 40.63
CA THR A 460 -28.20 26.52 39.36
C THR A 460 -29.00 27.68 38.76
N SER A 461 -28.30 28.56 38.06
CA SER A 461 -28.87 29.69 37.32
C SER A 461 -28.50 29.55 35.85
N LEU A 462 -29.45 29.83 34.95
CA LEU A 462 -29.24 29.70 33.51
C LEU A 462 -28.56 30.96 32.96
N LEU A 463 -27.52 30.78 32.16
CA LEU A 463 -26.78 31.83 31.46
C LEU A 463 -26.96 31.64 29.95
N VAL A 464 -27.36 32.68 29.23
CA VAL A 464 -27.46 32.66 27.76
C VAL A 464 -26.92 33.96 27.19
N GLY A 465 -26.02 33.87 26.23
CA GLY A 465 -25.45 35.06 25.60
C GLY A 465 -24.45 34.79 24.49
N PRO A 466 -24.13 35.80 23.66
CA PRO A 466 -23.02 35.72 22.74
C PRO A 466 -21.69 35.49 23.48
N ALA A 467 -20.83 34.70 22.84
CA ALA A 467 -19.47 34.42 23.27
C ALA A 467 -18.50 34.68 22.13
N TRP A 468 -17.31 35.17 22.48
CA TRP A 468 -16.22 35.47 21.57
C TRP A 468 -14.96 34.71 21.97
N ARG A 469 -14.47 33.86 21.06
CA ARG A 469 -13.24 33.08 21.24
C ARG A 469 -12.01 33.90 20.83
N PHE A 470 -11.34 34.52 21.79
CA PHE A 470 -10.14 35.32 21.53
C PHE A 470 -8.84 34.49 21.45
N ALA A 471 -8.77 33.32 22.09
CA ALA A 471 -7.63 32.41 22.01
C ALA A 471 -8.08 30.96 21.78
N ARG A 472 -7.14 30.01 21.59
CA ARG A 472 -7.46 28.60 21.27
C ARG A 472 -8.42 27.98 22.29
N ALA A 473 -8.12 28.21 23.57
CA ALA A 473 -8.90 27.68 24.68
C ALA A 473 -9.81 28.72 25.35
N PHE A 474 -9.50 30.02 25.25
CA PHE A 474 -10.19 31.06 26.03
C PHE A 474 -11.30 31.77 25.28
N LYS A 475 -12.40 32.03 25.99
CA LYS A 475 -13.58 32.75 25.49
C LYS A 475 -14.05 33.78 26.50
N ILE A 476 -14.53 34.91 26.00
CA ILE A 476 -15.29 35.87 26.79
C ILE A 476 -16.76 35.77 26.37
N SER A 477 -17.70 35.78 27.30
CA SER A 477 -19.13 35.80 26.98
C SER A 477 -19.89 36.80 27.82
N ALA A 478 -20.97 37.33 27.29
CA ALA A 478 -21.84 38.26 28.02
C ALA A 478 -23.29 38.04 27.59
N GLY A 479 -24.24 38.25 28.49
CA GLY A 479 -25.65 38.04 28.17
C GLY A 479 -26.58 38.11 29.37
N GLY A 480 -27.66 37.36 29.29
CA GLY A 480 -28.67 37.26 30.34
C GLY A 480 -28.39 36.10 31.30
N ALA A 481 -28.53 36.37 32.60
CA ALA A 481 -28.60 35.37 33.66
C ALA A 481 -30.03 35.34 34.21
N LEU A 482 -30.68 34.18 34.19
CA LEU A 482 -31.99 34.01 34.83
C LEU A 482 -31.79 33.58 36.28
N MET A 483 -32.35 34.36 37.21
CA MET A 483 -32.28 34.09 38.65
C MET A 483 -33.64 34.33 39.30
N LYS A 484 -33.87 33.77 40.48
CA LYS A 484 -35.10 34.02 41.26
C LYS A 484 -34.85 35.17 42.22
N ARG A 485 -35.68 36.20 42.21
CA ARG A 485 -35.61 37.28 43.21
C ARG A 485 -36.30 36.82 44.49
N SER A 486 -35.65 37.01 45.63
CA SER A 486 -36.27 36.83 46.94
C SER A 486 -37.43 37.82 47.12
N SER A 487 -38.52 37.41 47.74
CA SER A 487 -39.66 38.30 47.99
C SER A 487 -39.26 39.44 48.93
N LYS A 488 -39.73 40.66 48.66
CA LYS A 488 -39.60 41.81 49.58
C LYS A 488 -40.37 41.57 50.88
N ASN A 489 -41.42 40.75 50.82
CA ASN A 489 -42.19 40.33 51.98
C ASN A 489 -41.78 38.90 52.37
N PRO A 490 -41.13 38.68 53.53
CA PRO A 490 -40.69 37.34 53.96
C PRO A 490 -41.85 36.36 54.20
N LEU A 491 -43.09 36.85 54.30
CA LEU A 491 -44.29 36.03 54.48
C LEU A 491 -44.86 35.48 53.15
N VAL A 492 -44.41 35.99 52.00
CA VAL A 492 -44.86 35.56 50.67
C VAL A 492 -43.72 34.82 49.97
N SER A 493 -43.89 33.53 49.73
CA SER A 493 -42.85 32.65 49.13
C SER A 493 -42.73 32.79 47.59
N ASP A 494 -43.48 33.71 46.98
CA ASP A 494 -43.52 33.87 45.52
C ASP A 494 -42.22 34.46 44.98
N LYS A 495 -41.32 33.57 44.58
CA LYS A 495 -40.05 33.91 43.91
C LYS A 495 -40.32 34.16 42.43
N LYS A 496 -40.12 35.40 41.98
CA LYS A 496 -40.23 35.77 40.57
C LYS A 496 -38.89 35.61 39.86
N VAL A 497 -38.90 35.03 38.66
CA VAL A 497 -37.71 34.96 37.81
C VAL A 497 -37.43 36.35 37.26
N VAL A 498 -36.19 36.82 37.42
CA VAL A 498 -35.73 38.12 36.93
C VAL A 498 -34.47 37.92 36.09
N PRO A 499 -34.35 38.64 34.95
CA PRO A 499 -33.13 38.65 34.17
C PRO A 499 -32.10 39.58 34.81
N GLY A 500 -30.86 39.12 34.91
CA GLY A 500 -29.68 39.93 35.22
C GLY A 500 -28.68 39.93 34.06
N GLY A 501 -27.74 40.85 34.06
CA GLY A 501 -26.62 40.81 33.12
C GLY A 501 -25.51 39.92 33.65
N TYR A 502 -24.79 39.22 32.78
CA TYR A 502 -23.55 38.53 33.16
C TYR A 502 -22.42 38.80 32.16
N ALA A 503 -21.19 38.73 32.65
CA ALA A 503 -19.98 38.62 31.85
C ALA A 503 -19.13 37.45 32.37
N SER A 504 -18.57 36.63 31.50
CA SER A 504 -17.81 35.45 31.88
C SER A 504 -16.51 35.29 31.11
N LEU A 505 -15.52 34.68 31.75
CA LEU A 505 -14.32 34.15 31.10
C LEU A 505 -14.37 32.61 31.21
N SER A 506 -14.24 31.89 30.09
CA SER A 506 -14.26 30.42 30.07
C SER A 506 -13.15 29.80 29.24
N VAL A 507 -12.91 28.53 29.53
CA VAL A 507 -11.92 27.65 28.90
C VAL A 507 -12.62 26.41 28.33
N ASP A 508 -12.22 26.04 27.11
CA ASP A 508 -12.63 24.80 26.42
C ASP A 508 -12.10 23.55 27.18
N ILE A 509 -12.97 22.58 27.48
CA ILE A 509 -12.62 21.44 28.36
C ILE A 509 -11.59 20.49 27.74
N ASP A 510 -11.55 20.39 26.42
CA ASP A 510 -10.54 19.57 25.73
C ASP A 510 -9.10 20.05 26.07
N PHE A 511 -8.95 21.35 26.36
CA PHE A 511 -7.70 21.92 26.82
C PHE A 511 -7.40 21.61 28.29
N ILE A 512 -8.44 21.51 29.14
CA ILE A 512 -8.30 21.15 30.55
C ILE A 512 -7.86 19.69 30.70
N GLN A 513 -8.37 18.80 29.84
CA GLN A 513 -7.91 17.40 29.76
C GLN A 513 -6.42 17.34 29.37
N GLY A 514 -6.03 18.06 28.30
CA GLY A 514 -4.61 18.14 27.90
C GLY A 514 -3.69 18.75 28.98
N LEU A 515 -4.17 19.72 29.76
CA LEU A 515 -3.41 20.28 30.91
C LEU A 515 -3.29 19.28 32.07
N LYS A 516 -4.35 18.50 32.35
CA LYS A 516 -4.27 17.41 33.34
C LYS A 516 -3.22 16.38 32.93
N ASP A 517 -3.15 16.04 31.65
CA ASP A 517 -2.16 15.09 31.13
C ASP A 517 -0.74 15.65 31.27
N ILE A 518 -0.51 16.91 30.88
CA ILE A 518 0.80 17.58 31.01
C ILE A 518 1.21 17.78 32.47
N THR A 519 0.29 18.20 33.34
CA THR A 519 0.57 18.36 34.78
C THR A 519 0.81 17.01 35.46
N SER A 520 0.12 15.95 35.05
CA SER A 520 0.39 14.59 35.55
C SER A 520 1.74 14.02 35.10
N ILE A 521 2.29 14.52 33.99
CA ILE A 521 3.63 14.17 33.49
C ILE A 521 4.72 15.00 34.17
N LEU A 522 4.46 16.29 34.44
CA LEU A 522 5.42 17.20 35.10
C LEU A 522 5.49 17.04 36.63
N PHE A 523 4.45 16.50 37.26
CA PHE A 523 4.37 16.27 38.71
C PHE A 523 4.33 14.77 39.08
N LYS A 524 4.73 13.90 38.17
CA LYS A 524 5.34 12.60 38.49
C LYS A 524 6.84 12.80 38.64
#